data_AF-X1CI02-F1
#
_entry.id   AF-X1CI02-F1
#
_cell.length_a   1.000
_cell.length_b   1.000
_cell.length_c   1.000
_cell.angle_alpha   90.00
_cell.angle_beta   90.00
_cell.angle_gamma   90.00
#
_symmetry.space_group_name_H-M   'P 1'
#
loop_
_entity.id
_entity.type
_entity.pdbx_description
1 polymer ?
#
loop_
_entity_poly.entity_id
_entity_poly.type
_entity_poly.pdbx_seq_one_letter_code
_entity_poly.pdbx_strand_id
1 'polypeptide(L)'
;IASIFTTIAFLEANINEILRDSYDTMKGRLKDGSKYIPEQLINKLSQFYKLPRRERHGTPLLKKYQKALTLAEKEIFDEEKNLYQNVDSLRQLRNNLVHYEPEWSKVQLAEDYIPLSDLAIELYSKFELNPLTPASSPFFPHRCLSYGCCKWGIESSIAFTDEFCKRTEIKSKYNNIRSKLVLD
;
A
#
# COMPACT_ATOMS: atom_id res chain seq x y z
N ILE A 1 9.42 -9.32 7.60
CA ILE A 1 9.05 -9.82 6.25
C ILE A 1 7.55 -10.06 6.13
N ALA A 2 6.95 -10.98 6.89
CA ALA A 2 5.50 -11.28 6.80
C ALA A 2 4.61 -10.03 6.91
N SER A 3 4.97 -9.09 7.79
CA SER A 3 4.34 -7.77 7.93
C SER A 3 4.22 -7.02 6.59
N ILE A 4 5.30 -6.90 5.82
CA ILE A 4 5.31 -6.21 4.52
C ILE A 4 4.32 -6.84 3.54
N PHE A 5 4.29 -8.17 3.48
CA PHE A 5 3.33 -8.91 2.66
C PHE A 5 1.88 -8.66 3.11
N THR A 6 1.61 -8.78 4.41
CA THR A 6 0.26 -8.55 4.95
C THR A 6 -0.20 -7.11 4.79
N THR A 7 0.71 -6.14 4.84
CA THR A 7 0.38 -4.72 4.62
C THR A 7 -0.05 -4.46 3.17
N ILE A 8 0.66 -5.03 2.18
CA ILE A 8 0.22 -4.94 0.78
C ILE A 8 -1.09 -5.69 0.56
N ALA A 9 -1.25 -6.88 1.16
CA ALA A 9 -2.50 -7.63 1.10
C ALA A 9 -3.66 -6.85 1.71
N PHE A 10 -3.45 -6.11 2.80
CA PHE A 10 -4.43 -5.20 3.39
C PHE A 10 -4.87 -4.12 2.39
N LEU A 11 -3.94 -3.43 1.73
CA LEU A 11 -4.27 -2.41 0.73
C LEU A 11 -5.05 -2.98 -0.46
N GLU A 12 -4.65 -4.16 -0.94
CA GLU A 12 -5.35 -4.86 -2.02
C GLU A 12 -6.75 -5.31 -1.61
N ALA A 13 -6.89 -5.90 -0.42
CA ALA A 13 -8.17 -6.33 0.13
C ALA A 13 -9.09 -5.14 0.32
N ASN A 14 -8.60 -4.05 0.93
CA ASN A 14 -9.39 -2.86 1.22
C ASN A 14 -10.09 -2.30 -0.04
N ILE A 15 -9.34 -2.01 -1.09
CA ILE A 15 -9.93 -1.46 -2.32
C ILE A 15 -10.84 -2.48 -3.02
N ASN A 16 -10.45 -3.76 -3.06
CA ASN A 16 -11.27 -4.80 -3.72
C ASN A 16 -12.60 -5.03 -2.99
N GLU A 17 -12.59 -4.97 -1.65
CA GLU A 17 -13.80 -5.07 -0.84
C GLU A 17 -14.71 -3.85 -1.03
N ILE A 18 -14.18 -2.62 -1.09
CA ILE A 18 -14.98 -1.42 -1.39
C ILE A 18 -15.70 -1.56 -2.72
N LEU A 19 -15.00 -2.04 -3.76
CA LEU A 19 -15.61 -2.30 -5.07
C LEU A 19 -16.68 -3.39 -4.99
N ARG A 20 -16.41 -4.46 -4.23
CA ARG A 20 -17.35 -5.57 -4.04
C ARG A 20 -18.60 -5.13 -3.29
N ASP A 21 -18.44 -4.42 -2.19
CA ASP A 21 -19.53 -3.94 -1.35
C ASP A 21 -20.40 -2.95 -2.13
N SER A 22 -19.80 -2.07 -2.93
CA SER A 22 -20.55 -1.21 -3.85
C SER A 22 -21.42 -2.02 -4.81
N TYR A 23 -20.88 -3.10 -5.38
CA TYR A 23 -21.64 -3.98 -6.27
C TYR A 23 -22.75 -4.75 -5.56
N ASP A 24 -22.47 -5.32 -4.39
CA ASP A 24 -23.47 -6.07 -3.62
C ASP A 24 -24.56 -5.14 -3.05
N THR A 25 -24.24 -3.89 -2.72
CA THR A 25 -25.23 -2.87 -2.33
C THR A 25 -26.14 -2.50 -3.50
N MET A 26 -25.56 -2.23 -4.69
CA MET A 26 -26.34 -1.98 -5.90
C MET A 26 -27.28 -3.15 -6.26
N LYS A 27 -26.85 -4.40 -5.98
CA LYS A 27 -27.65 -5.61 -6.20
C LYS A 27 -28.65 -5.91 -5.08
N GLY A 28 -28.74 -5.06 -4.04
CA GLY A 28 -29.62 -5.27 -2.88
C GLY A 28 -29.21 -6.43 -1.97
N ARG A 29 -27.99 -6.97 -2.13
CA ARG A 29 -27.44 -8.07 -1.33
C ARG A 29 -26.81 -7.58 -0.03
N LEU A 30 -26.32 -6.34 -0.02
CA LEU A 30 -25.82 -5.65 1.16
C LEU A 30 -26.78 -4.51 1.50
N LYS A 31 -27.72 -4.76 2.42
CA LYS A 31 -28.80 -3.80 2.77
C LYS A 31 -28.28 -2.50 3.39
N ASP A 32 -27.15 -2.58 4.08
CA ASP A 32 -26.57 -1.49 4.87
C ASP A 32 -25.34 -0.84 4.20
N GLY A 33 -25.06 -1.14 2.93
CA GLY A 33 -23.83 -0.66 2.29
C GLY A 33 -23.75 0.86 2.15
N SER A 34 -24.88 1.54 2.01
CA SER A 34 -24.97 3.01 1.99
C SER A 34 -24.58 3.66 3.33
N LYS A 35 -24.52 2.90 4.44
CA LYS A 35 -23.97 3.39 5.71
C LYS A 35 -22.47 3.61 5.65
N TYR A 36 -21.77 2.95 4.72
CA TYR A 36 -20.30 2.92 4.62
C TYR A 36 -19.77 3.55 3.33
N ILE A 37 -20.53 3.49 2.23
CA ILE A 37 -20.16 4.03 0.93
C ILE A 37 -21.21 5.07 0.51
N PRO A 38 -20.82 6.30 0.14
CA PRO A 38 -21.79 7.32 -0.30
C PRO A 38 -22.65 6.84 -1.47
N GLU A 39 -23.95 7.13 -1.42
CA GLU A 39 -24.92 6.59 -2.37
C GLU A 39 -24.60 6.97 -3.83
N GLN A 40 -24.15 8.22 -4.05
CA GLN A 40 -23.71 8.69 -5.36
C GLN A 40 -22.53 7.91 -5.95
N LEU A 41 -21.73 7.25 -5.09
CA LEU A 41 -20.51 6.53 -5.48
C LEU A 41 -20.76 5.04 -5.72
N ILE A 42 -21.81 4.46 -5.11
CA ILE A 42 -22.15 3.03 -5.20
C ILE A 42 -22.26 2.58 -6.66
N ASN A 43 -23.05 3.30 -7.48
CA ASN A 43 -23.23 2.92 -8.88
C ASN A 43 -21.89 2.96 -9.62
N LYS A 44 -21.11 4.03 -9.49
CA LYS A 44 -19.85 4.22 -10.21
C LYS A 44 -18.81 3.13 -9.85
N LEU A 45 -18.60 2.86 -8.56
CA LEU A 45 -17.67 1.82 -8.10
C LEU A 45 -18.16 0.41 -8.46
N SER A 46 -19.48 0.18 -8.46
CA SER A 46 -20.03 -1.11 -8.89
C SER A 46 -19.75 -1.41 -10.37
N GLN A 47 -19.73 -0.39 -11.25
CA GLN A 47 -19.35 -0.57 -12.64
C GLN A 47 -17.87 -0.94 -12.76
N PHE A 48 -17.01 -0.36 -11.92
CA PHE A 48 -15.62 -0.78 -11.86
C PHE A 48 -15.47 -2.25 -11.40
N TYR A 49 -16.27 -2.69 -10.43
CA TYR A 49 -16.29 -4.11 -10.03
C TYR A 49 -16.74 -5.06 -11.15
N LYS A 50 -17.70 -4.64 -11.98
CA LYS A 50 -18.26 -5.41 -13.10
C LYS A 50 -17.30 -5.64 -14.26
N LEU A 51 -16.18 -4.91 -14.33
CA LEU A 51 -15.17 -5.17 -15.35
C LEU A 51 -14.76 -6.65 -15.33
N PRO A 52 -14.44 -7.24 -16.50
CA PRO A 52 -13.95 -8.61 -16.58
C PRO A 52 -12.86 -8.87 -15.54
N ARG A 53 -12.90 -10.04 -14.90
CA ARG A 53 -11.97 -10.37 -13.80
C ARG A 53 -10.51 -10.14 -14.19
N ARG A 54 -10.12 -10.50 -15.42
CA ARG A 54 -8.76 -10.29 -15.94
C ARG A 54 -8.37 -8.81 -15.97
N GLU A 55 -9.28 -7.92 -16.40
CA GLU A 55 -9.04 -6.47 -16.44
C GLU A 55 -8.95 -5.88 -15.02
N ARG A 56 -9.92 -6.24 -14.16
CA ARG A 56 -9.97 -5.75 -12.77
C ARG A 56 -8.78 -6.26 -11.94
N HIS A 57 -8.38 -7.53 -12.10
CA HIS A 57 -7.24 -8.11 -11.38
C HIS A 57 -5.91 -7.68 -11.98
N GLY A 58 -5.85 -7.43 -13.29
CA GLY A 58 -4.67 -6.87 -13.97
C GLY A 58 -4.42 -5.40 -13.70
N THR A 59 -5.39 -4.66 -13.14
CA THR A 59 -5.20 -3.25 -12.74
C THR A 59 -4.24 -3.18 -11.54
N PRO A 60 -3.10 -2.47 -11.62
CA PRO A 60 -2.18 -2.31 -10.50
C PRO A 60 -2.84 -1.67 -9.26
N LEU A 61 -2.36 -2.02 -8.07
CA LEU A 61 -2.90 -1.57 -6.79
C LEU A 61 -3.16 -0.05 -6.73
N LEU A 62 -2.13 0.76 -6.93
CA LEU A 62 -2.26 2.22 -6.86
C LEU A 62 -3.21 2.78 -7.94
N LYS A 63 -3.20 2.19 -9.15
CA LYS A 63 -4.14 2.56 -10.22
C LYS A 63 -5.60 2.27 -9.84
N LYS A 64 -5.89 1.26 -9.01
CA LYS A 64 -7.26 1.03 -8.51
C LYS A 64 -7.71 2.17 -7.60
N TYR A 65 -6.84 2.64 -6.71
CA TYR A 65 -7.14 3.78 -5.84
C TYR A 65 -7.32 5.07 -6.63
N GLN A 66 -6.41 5.37 -7.57
CA GLN A 66 -6.53 6.54 -8.45
C GLN A 66 -7.85 6.51 -9.24
N LYS A 67 -8.19 5.37 -9.86
CA LYS A 67 -9.45 5.21 -10.59
C LYS A 67 -10.68 5.38 -9.69
N ALA A 68 -10.64 4.87 -8.45
CA ALA A 68 -11.72 5.08 -7.49
C ALA A 68 -11.88 6.55 -7.08
N LEU A 69 -10.78 7.31 -6.91
CA LEU A 69 -10.82 8.76 -6.68
C LEU A 69 -11.40 9.50 -7.87
N THR A 70 -11.00 9.15 -9.09
CA THR A 70 -11.57 9.73 -10.32
C THR A 70 -13.08 9.49 -10.41
N LEU A 71 -13.55 8.27 -10.10
CA LEU A 71 -14.98 7.94 -10.07
C LEU A 71 -15.72 8.73 -8.98
N ALA A 72 -15.06 9.01 -7.85
CA ALA A 72 -15.59 9.84 -6.78
C ALA A 72 -15.55 11.35 -7.09
N GLU A 73 -15.02 11.75 -8.26
CA GLU A 73 -14.81 13.16 -8.63
C GLU A 73 -13.98 13.92 -7.57
N LYS A 74 -13.00 13.21 -7.00
CA LYS A 74 -12.07 13.76 -6.01
C LYS A 74 -10.69 13.91 -6.62
N GLU A 75 -9.88 14.76 -6.00
CA GLU A 75 -8.47 14.89 -6.37
C GLU A 75 -7.77 13.53 -6.22
N ILE A 76 -7.12 13.15 -7.31
CA ILE A 76 -6.25 11.99 -7.46
C ILE A 76 -5.03 12.15 -6.53
N PHE A 77 -4.38 11.06 -6.14
CA PHE A 77 -3.14 11.18 -5.37
C PHE A 77 -2.05 11.79 -6.25
N ASP A 78 -1.33 12.76 -5.70
CA ASP A 78 -0.15 13.32 -6.34
C ASP A 78 0.99 12.29 -6.24
N GLU A 79 1.45 11.80 -7.39
CA GLU A 79 2.44 10.74 -7.45
C GLU A 79 3.80 11.20 -6.91
N GLU A 80 4.08 12.50 -6.88
CA GLU A 80 5.34 13.05 -6.36
C GLU A 80 5.33 13.26 -4.84
N LYS A 81 4.17 13.08 -4.18
CA LYS A 81 4.05 13.27 -2.73
C LYS A 81 4.36 11.99 -1.96
N ASN A 82 4.96 12.19 -0.77
CA ASN A 82 5.34 11.13 0.16
C ASN A 82 4.24 10.09 0.42
N LEU A 83 2.98 10.51 0.48
CA LEU A 83 1.86 9.60 0.73
C LEU A 83 1.74 8.51 -0.34
N TYR A 84 1.86 8.88 -1.62
CA TYR A 84 1.82 7.95 -2.74
C TYR A 84 3.13 7.18 -2.87
N GLN A 85 4.25 7.91 -2.85
CA GLN A 85 5.60 7.33 -2.97
C GLN A 85 5.85 6.25 -1.93
N ASN A 86 5.51 6.48 -0.65
CA ASN A 86 5.73 5.49 0.40
C ASN A 86 4.99 4.17 0.16
N VAL A 87 3.75 4.20 -0.35
CA VAL A 87 3.02 2.97 -0.69
C VAL A 87 3.56 2.33 -1.96
N ASP A 88 4.03 3.13 -2.92
CA ASP A 88 4.68 2.58 -4.10
C ASP A 88 6.00 1.90 -3.76
N SER A 89 6.88 2.50 -2.95
CA SER A 89 8.10 1.83 -2.50
C SER A 89 7.81 0.64 -1.60
N LEU A 90 6.73 0.63 -0.81
CA LEU A 90 6.28 -0.59 -0.12
C LEU A 90 5.88 -1.71 -1.11
N ARG A 91 5.17 -1.36 -2.19
CA ARG A 91 4.81 -2.32 -3.26
C ARG A 91 6.06 -2.85 -3.96
N GLN A 92 7.00 -1.98 -4.30
CA GLN A 92 8.26 -2.35 -4.92
C GLN A 92 9.11 -3.23 -3.98
N LEU A 93 9.18 -2.89 -2.69
CA LEU A 93 9.84 -3.70 -1.67
C LEU A 93 9.26 -5.11 -1.60
N ARG A 94 7.92 -5.23 -1.56
CA ARG A 94 7.26 -6.54 -1.60
C ARG A 94 7.63 -7.31 -2.87
N ASN A 95 7.63 -6.65 -4.03
CA ASN A 95 7.97 -7.30 -5.29
C ASN A 95 9.41 -7.82 -5.29
N ASN A 96 10.37 -7.05 -4.79
CA ASN A 96 11.77 -7.48 -4.65
C ASN A 96 11.94 -8.63 -3.65
N LEU A 97 11.11 -8.71 -2.60
CA LEU A 97 11.11 -9.85 -1.68
C LEU A 97 10.53 -11.13 -2.31
N VAL A 98 9.59 -11.01 -3.25
CA VAL A 98 9.01 -12.16 -3.97
C VAL A 98 9.96 -12.65 -5.06
N HIS A 99 10.51 -11.71 -5.82
CA HIS A 99 11.40 -11.97 -6.95
C HIS A 99 12.83 -11.66 -6.57
N TYR A 100 13.26 -12.16 -5.41
CA TYR A 100 14.62 -11.90 -4.94
C TYR A 100 15.63 -12.55 -5.87
N GLU A 101 16.33 -11.72 -6.61
CA GLU A 101 17.53 -12.11 -7.34
C GLU A 101 18.73 -11.57 -6.57
N PRO A 102 19.67 -12.42 -6.13
CA PRO A 102 20.89 -11.96 -5.50
C PRO A 102 21.71 -11.21 -6.56
N GLU A 103 21.58 -9.88 -6.54
CA GLU A 103 22.51 -9.02 -7.26
C GLU A 103 23.87 -9.21 -6.60
N TRP A 104 24.82 -9.77 -7.34
CA TRP A 104 26.23 -9.74 -6.95
C TRP A 104 26.67 -8.27 -7.03
N SER A 105 26.36 -7.49 -6.00
CA SER A 105 26.91 -6.16 -5.80
C SER A 105 28.42 -6.32 -5.87
N LYS A 106 29.04 -5.76 -6.93
CA LYS A 106 30.49 -5.68 -7.05
C LYS A 106 30.98 -5.12 -5.72
N VAL A 107 31.67 -5.96 -4.96
CA VAL A 107 32.24 -5.63 -3.66
C VAL A 107 33.28 -4.56 -3.92
N GLN A 108 32.89 -3.29 -3.85
CA GLN A 108 33.85 -2.21 -3.73
C GLN A 108 34.08 -2.01 -2.24
N LEU A 109 35.25 -2.50 -1.83
CA LEU A 109 35.89 -2.27 -0.54
C LEU A 109 36.06 -0.75 -0.34
N ALA A 110 35.04 -0.07 0.16
CA ALA A 110 35.14 1.30 0.64
C ALA A 110 34.07 1.50 1.72
N GLU A 111 34.42 2.28 2.73
CA GLU A 111 33.77 2.35 4.04
C GLU A 111 32.34 2.93 4.04
N ASP A 112 31.83 3.35 2.87
CA ASP A 112 30.51 3.93 2.68
C ASP A 112 29.69 3.12 1.65
N TYR A 113 28.94 2.12 2.13
CA TYR A 113 28.05 1.31 1.31
C TYR A 113 26.82 2.13 0.89
N ILE A 114 26.85 2.74 -0.30
CA ILE A 114 25.70 3.39 -0.92
C ILE A 114 24.79 2.31 -1.53
N PRO A 115 23.47 2.32 -1.24
CA PRO A 115 22.54 1.40 -1.89
C PRO A 115 22.54 1.59 -3.42
N LEU A 116 22.81 0.52 -4.18
CA LEU A 116 23.00 0.57 -5.65
C LEU A 116 21.70 0.68 -6.45
N SER A 117 20.53 0.44 -5.85
CA SER A 117 19.23 0.54 -6.54
C SER A 117 18.45 1.77 -6.09
N ASP A 118 17.68 2.36 -7.01
CA ASP A 118 16.83 3.53 -6.76
C ASP A 118 15.90 3.29 -5.55
N LEU A 119 15.31 2.10 -5.47
CA LEU A 119 14.47 1.72 -4.32
C LEU A 119 15.27 1.72 -3.01
N ALA A 120 16.50 1.24 -3.03
CA ALA A 120 17.31 1.16 -1.83
C ALA A 120 17.76 2.57 -1.37
N ILE A 121 18.03 3.49 -2.30
CA ILE A 121 18.24 4.92 -2.02
C ILE A 121 16.99 5.53 -1.39
N GLU A 122 15.81 5.26 -1.96
CA GLU A 122 14.53 5.77 -1.48
C GLU A 122 14.22 5.29 -0.06
N LEU A 123 14.47 4.02 0.24
CA LEU A 123 14.14 3.39 1.53
C LEU A 123 15.14 3.74 2.64
N TYR A 124 16.40 4.07 2.32
CA TYR A 124 17.48 4.18 3.32
C TYR A 124 17.19 5.19 4.44
N SER A 125 16.45 6.25 4.14
CA SER A 125 16.11 7.34 5.08
C SER A 125 14.68 7.28 5.62
N LYS A 126 13.89 6.26 5.26
CA LYS A 126 12.46 6.18 5.61
C LYS A 126 12.20 5.62 7.00
N PHE A 127 13.14 4.84 7.55
CA PHE A 127 12.98 4.14 8.82
C PHE A 127 14.32 3.74 9.43
N GLU A 128 14.29 3.36 10.70
CA GLU A 128 15.45 2.79 11.39
C GLU A 128 15.86 1.44 10.80
N LEU A 129 17.14 1.29 10.49
CA LEU A 129 17.72 0.06 9.91
C LEU A 129 17.88 -1.04 10.96
N ASN A 130 18.12 -2.27 10.50
CA ASN A 130 18.21 -3.44 11.35
C ASN A 130 19.45 -3.35 12.28
N PRO A 131 19.28 -3.22 13.61
CA PRO A 131 20.38 -3.05 14.54
C PRO A 131 21.22 -4.33 14.71
N LEU A 132 20.70 -5.48 14.25
CA LEU A 132 21.37 -6.77 14.34
C LEU A 132 22.33 -7.03 13.17
N THR A 133 22.43 -6.10 12.23
CA THR A 133 23.30 -6.21 11.05
C THR A 133 24.41 -5.17 11.10
N PRO A 134 25.68 -5.55 10.89
CA PRO A 134 26.77 -4.60 10.75
C PRO A 134 26.50 -3.57 9.65
N ALA A 135 27.01 -2.34 9.81
CA ALA A 135 26.87 -1.28 8.80
C ALA A 135 27.44 -1.68 7.43
N SER A 136 28.45 -2.58 7.41
CA SER A 136 29.05 -3.15 6.21
C SER A 136 28.18 -4.18 5.48
N SER A 137 27.05 -4.59 6.06
CA SER A 137 26.13 -5.54 5.42
C SER A 137 25.40 -4.88 4.24
N PRO A 138 25.05 -5.65 3.19
CA PRO A 138 24.23 -5.12 2.10
C PRO A 138 22.91 -4.54 2.61
N PHE A 139 22.46 -3.44 2.00
CA PHE A 139 21.21 -2.80 2.40
C PHE A 139 20.02 -3.76 2.28
N PHE A 140 19.86 -4.38 1.11
CA PHE A 140 18.84 -5.39 0.86
C PHE A 140 19.49 -6.79 0.79
N PRO A 141 18.91 -7.83 1.41
CA PRO A 141 17.78 -7.78 2.34
C PRO A 141 18.18 -7.47 3.80
N HIS A 142 19.47 -7.36 4.13
CA HIS A 142 19.93 -7.43 5.52
C HIS A 142 19.57 -6.21 6.37
N ARG A 143 20.01 -5.02 5.95
CA ARG A 143 19.84 -3.80 6.78
C ARG A 143 18.43 -3.23 6.71
N CYS A 144 17.73 -3.38 5.59
CA CYS A 144 16.41 -2.78 5.37
C CYS A 144 15.27 -3.57 6.00
N LEU A 145 15.45 -4.87 6.27
CA LEU A 145 14.42 -5.70 6.90
C LEU A 145 14.49 -5.58 8.43
N SER A 146 14.05 -4.44 8.94
CA SER A 146 14.04 -4.08 10.36
C SER A 146 12.62 -4.00 10.94
N TYR A 147 12.52 -3.82 12.26
CA TYR A 147 11.27 -3.40 12.90
C TYR A 147 10.81 -2.04 12.35
N GLY A 148 11.72 -1.08 12.18
CA GLY A 148 11.44 0.23 11.60
C GLY A 148 10.77 0.14 10.23
N CYS A 149 11.25 -0.73 9.35
CA CYS A 149 10.66 -1.01 8.04
C CYS A 149 9.21 -1.53 8.15
N CYS A 150 8.95 -2.42 9.12
CA CYS A 150 7.62 -2.95 9.37
C CYS A 150 6.67 -1.86 9.87
N LYS A 151 7.10 -1.08 10.86
CA LYS A 151 6.32 0.03 11.45
C LYS A 151 5.99 1.07 10.37
N TRP A 152 7.00 1.54 9.64
CA TRP A 152 6.85 2.48 8.54
C TRP A 152 5.86 1.98 7.47
N GLY A 153 5.95 0.70 7.08
CA GLY A 153 5.04 0.14 6.08
C GLY A 153 3.58 0.14 6.55
N ILE A 154 3.34 -0.26 7.80
CA ILE A 154 1.99 -0.27 8.40
C ILE A 154 1.44 1.16 8.48
N GLU A 155 2.19 2.09 9.05
CA GLU A 155 1.79 3.50 9.19
C GLU A 155 1.53 4.15 7.83
N SER A 156 2.40 3.92 6.84
CA SER A 156 2.24 4.45 5.49
C SER A 156 0.96 3.91 4.82
N SER A 157 0.66 2.62 5.01
CA SER A 157 -0.56 2.04 4.45
C SER A 157 -1.84 2.58 5.08
N ILE A 158 -1.85 2.76 6.42
CA ILE A 158 -2.97 3.34 7.15
C ILE A 158 -3.17 4.80 6.75
N ALA A 159 -2.10 5.59 6.70
CA ALA A 159 -2.17 7.00 6.29
C ALA A 159 -2.73 7.13 4.88
N PHE A 160 -2.30 6.28 3.95
CA PHE A 160 -2.79 6.26 2.58
C PHE A 160 -4.28 5.90 2.50
N THR A 161 -4.71 4.85 3.20
CA THR A 161 -6.13 4.45 3.22
C THR A 161 -7.01 5.46 3.94
N ASP A 162 -6.49 6.14 4.97
CA ASP A 162 -7.21 7.19 5.69
C ASP A 162 -7.45 8.40 4.80
N GLU A 163 -6.43 8.87 4.10
CA GLU A 163 -6.58 10.00 3.17
C GLU A 163 -7.51 9.63 2.01
N PHE A 164 -7.44 8.40 1.50
CA PHE A 164 -8.40 7.90 0.51
C PHE A 164 -9.84 7.93 1.03
N CYS A 165 -10.07 7.37 2.24
CA CYS A 165 -11.38 7.34 2.88
C CYS A 165 -11.90 8.75 3.16
N LYS A 166 -11.04 9.65 3.62
CA LYS A 166 -11.35 11.06 3.87
C LYS A 166 -11.79 11.78 2.60
N ARG A 167 -11.07 11.63 1.49
CA ARG A 167 -11.43 12.26 0.20
C ARG A 167 -12.75 11.72 -0.34
N THR A 168 -12.94 10.41 -0.28
CA THR A 168 -14.10 9.71 -0.86
C THR A 168 -15.31 9.68 0.05
N GLU A 169 -15.17 10.09 1.32
CA GLU A 169 -16.18 9.98 2.38
C GLU A 169 -16.64 8.54 2.65
N ILE A 170 -15.87 7.55 2.19
CA ILE A 170 -16.05 6.14 2.52
C ILE A 170 -15.58 5.91 3.96
N LYS A 171 -16.38 5.20 4.76
CA LYS A 171 -15.99 4.87 6.13
C LYS A 171 -14.96 3.74 6.14
N SER A 172 -13.82 3.98 6.78
CA SER A 172 -12.78 2.97 6.95
C SER A 172 -13.27 1.79 7.80
N LYS A 173 -13.11 0.56 7.28
CA LYS A 173 -13.58 -0.67 7.93
C LYS A 173 -12.83 -1.04 9.22
N TYR A 174 -11.62 -0.52 9.39
CA TYR A 174 -10.76 -0.80 10.54
C TYR A 174 -10.86 0.26 11.65
N ASN A 175 -11.77 1.24 11.54
CA ASN A 175 -11.91 2.30 12.53
C ASN A 175 -12.23 1.78 13.94
N ASN A 176 -12.97 0.68 14.07
CA ASN A 176 -13.30 0.06 15.35
C ASN A 176 -12.10 -0.57 16.08
N ILE A 177 -10.99 -0.83 15.37
CA ILE A 177 -9.76 -1.39 15.93
C ILE A 177 -8.58 -0.44 15.84
N ARG A 178 -8.80 0.81 15.42
CA ARG A 178 -7.73 1.81 15.17
C ARG A 178 -6.79 1.99 16.36
N SER A 179 -7.32 2.00 17.58
CA SER A 179 -6.51 2.11 18.81
C SER A 179 -5.52 0.96 19.01
N LYS A 180 -5.69 -0.15 18.30
CA LYS A 180 -4.81 -1.32 18.34
C LYS A 180 -3.84 -1.40 17.16
N LEU A 181 -3.91 -0.46 16.21
CA LEU A 181 -3.08 -0.45 15.00
C LEU A 181 -1.83 0.43 15.12
N VAL A 182 -1.78 1.32 16.11
CA VAL A 182 -0.60 2.13 16.39
C VAL A 182 0.41 1.24 17.11
N LEU A 183 1.60 1.13 16.52
CA LEU A 183 2.73 0.42 17.13
C LEU A 183 3.51 1.43 17.96
N ASP A 184 3.36 1.37 19.28
CA ASP A 184 4.21 2.12 20.21
C ASP A 184 5.67 1.63 20.08
#